data_AF-A0A2S5WQX4-F1
#
_entry.id   AF-A0A2S5WQX4-F1
#
_cell.length_a   1.000
_cell.length_b   1.000
_cell.length_c   1.000
_cell.angle_alpha   90.00
_cell.angle_beta   90.00
_cell.angle_gamma   90.00
#
_symmetry.space_group_name_H-M   'P 1'
#
loop_
_entity.id
_entity.type
_entity.pdbx_description
1 polymer ?
#
loop_
_entity_poly.entity_id
_entity_poly.type
_entity_poly.pdbx_seq_one_letter_code
_entity_poly.pdbx_strand_id
1 'polypeptide(L)'
;MSAEMRKALAERRELIQKRAEAVFDQAIAERQEWVLALGDTPAEPRAAAAWKRQARTVAAYRDRYGITMRTPLGSAPDSDAQKIDAARAKAALARLRDLASSDGQNEPSRTARREGASRGL
;
A
#
# COMPACT_ATOMS: atom_id res chain seq x y z
N MET A 1 13.09 20.67 -23.99
CA MET A 1 11.70 20.31 -23.63
C MET A 1 10.89 21.58 -23.41
N SER A 2 9.75 21.74 -24.08
CA SER A 2 8.88 22.94 -23.95
C SER A 2 8.11 22.94 -22.62
N ALA A 3 7.58 24.11 -22.24
CA ALA A 3 6.69 24.25 -21.09
C ALA A 3 5.41 23.41 -21.25
N GLU A 4 4.85 23.40 -22.47
CA GLU A 4 3.68 22.59 -22.83
C GLU A 4 3.93 21.07 -22.67
N MET A 5 5.09 20.57 -23.08
CA MET A 5 5.44 19.15 -22.89
C MET A 5 5.51 18.78 -21.41
N ARG A 6 6.09 19.66 -20.58
CA ARG A 6 6.16 19.46 -19.13
C ARG A 6 4.75 19.46 -18.50
N LYS A 7 3.87 20.36 -18.95
CA LYS A 7 2.48 20.44 -18.49
C LYS A 7 1.70 19.18 -18.84
N ALA A 8 1.74 18.74 -20.10
CA ALA A 8 1.06 17.52 -20.53
C ALA A 8 1.53 16.26 -19.77
N LEU A 9 2.82 16.15 -19.46
CA LEU A 9 3.36 15.08 -18.64
C LEU A 9 2.90 15.15 -17.17
N ALA A 10 2.74 16.36 -16.63
CA ALA A 10 2.20 16.55 -15.28
C ALA A 10 0.73 16.15 -15.21
N GLU A 11 -0.09 16.61 -16.15
CA GLU A 11 -1.52 16.27 -16.24
C GLU A 11 -1.72 14.76 -16.42
N ARG A 12 -0.96 14.13 -17.32
CA ARG A 12 -1.02 12.67 -17.51
C ARG A 12 -0.66 11.92 -16.23
N ARG A 13 0.37 12.36 -15.52
CA ARG A 13 0.78 11.76 -14.23
C ARG A 13 -0.31 11.90 -13.18
N GLU A 14 -0.97 13.06 -13.09
CA GLU A 14 -2.10 13.26 -12.18
C GLU A 14 -3.28 12.35 -12.52
N LEU A 15 -3.61 12.19 -13.81
CA LEU A 15 -4.69 11.29 -14.24
C LEU A 15 -4.38 9.83 -13.91
N ILE A 16 -3.15 9.38 -14.14
CA ILE A 16 -2.71 8.02 -13.77
C ILE A 16 -2.80 7.84 -12.25
N GLN A 17 -2.38 8.84 -11.47
CA GLN A 17 -2.46 8.78 -10.01
C GLN A 17 -3.92 8.71 -9.54
N LYS A 18 -4.80 9.58 -10.04
CA LYS A 18 -6.23 9.58 -9.68
C LYS A 18 -6.90 8.26 -10.03
N ARG A 19 -6.57 7.67 -11.19
CA ARG A 19 -7.10 6.36 -11.59
C ARG A 19 -6.62 5.25 -10.65
N ALA A 20 -5.33 5.23 -10.30
CA ALA A 20 -4.80 4.25 -9.36
C ALA A 20 -5.41 4.39 -7.96
N GLU A 21 -5.70 5.62 -7.53
CA GLU A 21 -6.42 5.90 -6.28
C GLU A 21 -7.84 5.34 -6.33
N ALA A 22 -8.59 5.62 -7.39
CA ALA A 22 -9.94 5.10 -7.57
C ALA A 22 -9.99 3.55 -7.61
N VAL A 23 -9.05 2.91 -8.33
CA VAL A 23 -8.93 1.45 -8.37
C VAL A 23 -8.65 0.87 -6.99
N PHE A 24 -7.80 1.53 -6.22
CA PHE A 24 -7.48 1.09 -4.87
C PHE A 24 -8.67 1.24 -3.91
N ASP A 25 -9.33 2.39 -3.93
CA ASP A 25 -10.48 2.66 -3.06
C ASP A 25 -11.65 1.72 -3.39
N GLN A 26 -11.89 1.45 -4.68
CA GLN A 26 -12.89 0.46 -5.11
C GLN A 26 -12.53 -0.94 -4.62
N ALA A 27 -11.27 -1.36 -4.74
CA ALA A 27 -10.85 -2.69 -4.32
C ALA A 27 -10.93 -2.88 -2.79
N ILE A 28 -10.72 -1.82 -2.00
CA ILE A 28 -11.00 -1.82 -0.55
C ILE A 28 -12.50 -1.99 -0.31
N ALA A 29 -13.34 -1.18 -0.98
CA ALA A 29 -14.79 -1.21 -0.80
C ALA A 29 -15.39 -2.59 -1.12
N GLU A 30 -14.88 -3.23 -2.17
CA GLU A 30 -15.26 -4.57 -2.60
C GLU A 30 -14.56 -5.70 -1.83
N ARG A 31 -13.66 -5.37 -0.90
CA ARG A 31 -12.84 -6.33 -0.13
C ARG A 31 -12.14 -7.35 -1.03
N GLN A 32 -11.64 -6.92 -2.19
CA GLN A 32 -10.99 -7.80 -3.13
C GLN A 32 -9.80 -8.51 -2.46
N GLU A 33 -9.63 -9.80 -2.73
CA GLU A 33 -8.67 -10.65 -2.00
C GLU A 33 -7.21 -10.16 -2.13
N TRP A 34 -6.86 -9.53 -3.25
CA TRP A 34 -5.52 -8.98 -3.43
C TRP A 34 -5.23 -7.81 -2.49
N VAL A 35 -6.27 -7.06 -2.06
CA VAL A 35 -6.16 -5.99 -1.07
C VAL A 35 -5.99 -6.58 0.32
N LEU A 36 -6.74 -7.64 0.63
CA LEU A 36 -6.58 -8.38 1.90
C LEU A 36 -5.16 -8.95 2.03
N ALA A 37 -4.56 -9.38 0.91
CA ALA A 37 -3.19 -9.85 0.87
C ALA A 37 -2.10 -8.76 1.06
N LEU A 38 -2.48 -7.47 1.13
CA LEU A 38 -1.55 -6.38 1.45
C LEU A 38 -1.29 -6.22 2.95
N GLY A 39 -2.14 -6.82 3.79
CA GLY A 39 -2.14 -6.62 5.24
C GLY A 39 -2.95 -5.41 5.68
N ASP A 40 -3.11 -5.26 7.00
CA ASP A 40 -3.95 -4.20 7.58
C ASP A 40 -3.32 -2.81 7.47
N THR A 41 -4.18 -1.79 7.45
CA THR A 41 -3.74 -0.40 7.53
C THR A 41 -3.25 -0.10 8.95
N PRO A 42 -2.03 0.43 9.13
CA PRO A 42 -1.52 0.79 10.45
C PRO A 42 -2.41 1.82 11.17
N ALA A 43 -2.44 1.77 12.50
CA ALA A 43 -3.18 2.74 13.31
C ALA A 43 -2.53 4.13 13.33
N GLU A 44 -1.20 4.19 13.25
CA GLU A 44 -0.45 5.45 13.28
C GLU A 44 -0.67 6.25 11.96
N PRO A 45 -1.10 7.53 12.01
CA PRO A 45 -1.50 8.27 10.81
C PRO A 45 -0.42 8.41 9.74
N ARG A 46 0.85 8.58 10.13
CA ARG A 46 1.96 8.71 9.19
C ARG A 46 2.27 7.36 8.52
N ALA A 47 2.25 6.27 9.26
CA ALA A 47 2.37 4.91 8.77
C ALA A 47 1.19 4.55 7.86
N ALA A 48 -0.04 4.94 8.20
CA ALA A 48 -1.23 4.77 7.36
C ALA A 48 -1.09 5.51 6.03
N ALA A 49 -0.61 6.77 6.05
CA ALA A 49 -0.36 7.52 4.82
C ALA A 49 0.74 6.87 3.95
N ALA A 50 1.82 6.37 4.59
CA ALA A 50 2.87 5.64 3.90
C ALA A 50 2.35 4.33 3.29
N TRP A 51 1.55 3.57 4.04
CA TRP A 51 0.90 2.33 3.62
C TRP A 51 0.01 2.58 2.39
N LYS A 52 -0.87 3.59 2.44
CA LYS A 52 -1.74 3.96 1.30
C LYS A 52 -0.93 4.29 0.05
N ARG A 53 0.20 5.01 0.17
CA ARG A 53 1.06 5.30 -0.99
C ARG A 53 1.68 4.04 -1.61
N GLN A 54 2.11 3.08 -0.79
CA GLN A 54 2.65 1.82 -1.32
C GLN A 54 1.55 0.97 -1.96
N ALA A 55 0.37 0.90 -1.33
CA ALA A 55 -0.77 0.16 -1.85
C ALA A 55 -1.25 0.71 -3.21
N ARG A 56 -1.30 2.04 -3.37
CA ARG A 56 -1.57 2.69 -4.68
C ARG A 56 -0.55 2.32 -5.76
N THR A 57 0.70 2.09 -5.40
CA THR A 57 1.73 1.64 -6.36
C THR A 57 1.41 0.24 -6.88
N VAL A 58 0.94 -0.66 -6.02
CA VAL A 58 0.47 -2.00 -6.40
C VAL A 58 -0.80 -1.90 -7.26
N ALA A 59 -1.77 -1.05 -6.88
CA ALA A 59 -2.99 -0.81 -7.65
C ALA A 59 -2.71 -0.30 -9.07
N ALA A 60 -1.80 0.68 -9.20
CA ALA A 60 -1.39 1.23 -10.49
C ALA A 60 -0.76 0.16 -11.40
N TYR A 61 0.07 -0.72 -10.84
CA TYR A 61 0.65 -1.85 -11.57
C TYR A 61 -0.44 -2.81 -12.06
N ARG A 62 -1.40 -3.16 -11.20
CA ARG A 62 -2.52 -4.04 -11.57
C ARG A 62 -3.39 -3.43 -12.66
N ASP A 63 -3.78 -2.16 -12.52
CA ASP A 63 -4.60 -1.45 -13.52
C ASP A 63 -3.89 -1.36 -14.87
N ARG A 64 -2.59 -1.03 -14.87
CA ARG A 64 -1.81 -0.89 -16.12
C ARG A 64 -1.69 -2.20 -16.91
N TYR A 65 -1.58 -3.34 -16.22
CA TYR A 65 -1.38 -4.65 -16.86
C TYR A 65 -2.63 -5.54 -16.81
N GLY A 66 -3.79 -5.00 -16.42
CA GLY A 66 -5.07 -5.73 -16.40
C GLY A 66 -5.07 -6.94 -15.45
N ILE A 67 -4.36 -6.86 -14.32
CA ILE A 67 -4.22 -7.99 -13.39
C ILE A 67 -5.50 -8.14 -12.57
N THR A 68 -6.25 -9.20 -12.86
CA THR A 68 -7.49 -9.57 -12.14
C THR A 68 -7.29 -10.69 -11.13
N MET A 69 -6.09 -11.27 -11.07
CA MET A 69 -5.79 -12.37 -10.15
C MET A 69 -5.90 -11.92 -8.68
N ARG A 70 -6.20 -12.91 -7.82
CA ARG A 70 -6.27 -12.78 -6.37
C ARG A 70 -4.91 -12.40 -5.75
N THR A 71 -3.81 -12.73 -6.43
CA THR A 71 -2.46 -12.34 -6.01
C THR A 71 -2.20 -10.86 -6.31
N PRO A 72 -1.56 -10.09 -5.41
CA PRO A 72 -1.30 -8.66 -5.63
C PRO A 72 -0.58 -8.32 -6.94
N LEU A 73 0.36 -9.17 -7.38
CA LEU A 73 1.23 -8.90 -8.52
C LEU A 73 0.96 -9.77 -9.77
N GLY A 74 -0.02 -10.68 -9.72
CA GLY A 74 -0.32 -11.58 -10.83
C GLY A 74 0.84 -12.54 -11.17
N SER A 75 0.85 -12.99 -12.42
CA SER A 75 1.88 -13.87 -12.98
C SER A 75 3.23 -13.15 -13.20
N ALA A 76 4.24 -13.93 -13.62
CA ALA A 76 5.52 -13.38 -14.03
C ALA A 76 5.35 -12.35 -15.16
N PRO A 77 6.19 -11.30 -15.20
CA PRO A 77 6.13 -10.27 -16.23
C PRO A 77 6.61 -10.79 -17.60
N ASP A 78 5.89 -10.43 -18.65
CA ASP A 78 6.11 -10.93 -20.02
C ASP A 78 6.90 -9.95 -20.91
N SER A 79 7.23 -8.76 -20.39
CA SER A 79 8.02 -7.75 -21.10
C SER A 79 9.02 -7.04 -20.20
N ASP A 80 10.07 -6.44 -20.78
CA ASP A 80 11.07 -5.70 -20.02
C ASP A 80 10.51 -4.46 -19.32
N ALA A 81 9.55 -3.78 -19.96
CA ALA A 81 8.82 -2.68 -19.34
C ALA A 81 8.03 -3.17 -18.11
N GLN A 82 7.35 -4.32 -18.23
CA GLN A 82 6.62 -4.92 -17.11
C GLN A 82 7.56 -5.42 -16.01
N LYS A 83 8.76 -5.92 -16.33
CA LYS A 83 9.76 -6.30 -15.31
C LYS A 83 10.16 -5.12 -14.42
N ILE A 84 10.38 -3.94 -15.01
CA ILE A 84 10.74 -2.73 -14.27
C ILE A 84 9.60 -2.31 -13.34
N ASP A 85 8.37 -2.28 -13.86
CA ASP A 85 7.21 -1.90 -13.04
C ASP A 85 6.87 -2.96 -11.99
N ALA A 86 7.02 -4.24 -12.32
CA ALA A 86 6.88 -5.35 -11.38
C ALA A 86 7.91 -5.25 -10.26
N ALA A 87 9.16 -4.86 -10.54
CA ALA A 87 10.17 -4.63 -9.51
C ALA A 87 9.76 -3.49 -8.56
N ARG A 88 9.20 -2.40 -9.09
CA ARG A 88 8.66 -1.29 -8.26
C ARG A 88 7.48 -1.75 -7.41
N ALA A 89 6.56 -2.51 -7.97
CA ALA A 89 5.40 -3.05 -7.27
C ALA A 89 5.80 -4.08 -6.19
N LYS A 90 6.80 -4.93 -6.47
CA LYS A 90 7.42 -5.84 -5.49
C LYS A 90 8.04 -5.08 -4.32
N ALA A 91 8.79 -4.01 -4.59
CA ALA A 91 9.38 -3.18 -3.54
C ALA A 91 8.30 -2.46 -2.70
N ALA A 92 7.20 -2.03 -3.31
CA ALA A 92 6.07 -1.46 -2.58
C ALA A 92 5.39 -2.52 -1.67
N LEU A 93 5.20 -3.74 -2.18
CA LEU A 93 4.65 -4.85 -1.40
C LEU A 93 5.53 -5.25 -0.21
N ALA A 94 6.86 -5.23 -0.38
CA ALA A 94 7.79 -5.46 0.72
C ALA A 94 7.60 -4.39 1.83
N ARG A 95 7.56 -3.11 1.44
CA ARG A 95 7.35 -2.00 2.40
C ARG A 95 5.99 -2.06 3.11
N LEU A 96 4.94 -2.54 2.45
CA LEU A 96 3.64 -2.76 3.09
C LEU A 96 3.75 -3.77 4.24
N ARG A 97 4.50 -4.86 4.03
CA ARG A 97 4.72 -5.89 5.05
C ARG A 97 5.55 -5.36 6.22
N ASP A 98 6.57 -4.54 5.94
CA ASP A 98 7.39 -3.91 6.98
C ASP A 98 6.55 -2.96 7.85
N LEU A 99 5.68 -2.15 7.24
CA LEU A 99 4.77 -1.25 7.95
C LEU A 99 3.75 -2.00 8.79
N ALA A 100 3.15 -3.08 8.26
CA ALA A 100 2.23 -3.93 9.01
C ALA A 100 2.90 -4.62 10.21
N SER A 101 4.17 -5.03 10.05
CA SER A 101 4.93 -5.68 11.13
C SER A 101 5.35 -4.69 12.23
N SER A 102 5.52 -3.41 11.89
CA SER A 102 5.95 -2.37 12.83
C SER A 102 4.81 -1.89 13.74
N ASP A 103 3.57 -1.91 13.24
CA ASP A 103 2.37 -1.54 14.03
C ASP A 103 2.12 -2.56 15.16
N GLY A 104 2.29 -3.86 14.86
CA GLY A 104 2.14 -4.94 15.83
C GLY A 104 3.22 -5.00 16.92
N GLN A 105 4.33 -4.25 16.79
CA GLN A 105 5.35 -4.13 17.84
C GLN A 105 5.09 -2.96 18.80
N ASN A 106 4.16 -2.05 18.48
CA ASN A 106 3.85 -0.88 19.29
C ASN A 106 2.73 -1.13 20.34
N GLU A 107 2.10 -2.31 20.30
CA GLU A 107 1.31 -2.90 21.39
C GLU A 107 1.89 -4.30 21.68
N PRO A 108 2.42 -4.62 22.90
CA PRO A 108 1.80 -4.41 24.21
C PRO A 108 2.80 -4.07 25.35
N SER A 109 2.67 -2.92 26.02
CA SER A 109 3.34 -2.69 27.32
C SER A 109 2.57 -1.78 28.28
N ARG A 110 1.32 -1.42 27.99
CA ARG A 110 0.56 -0.46 28.82
C ARG A 110 -0.29 -1.09 29.93
N THR A 111 -0.28 -2.41 30.09
CA THR A 111 -1.13 -3.09 31.11
C THR A 111 -0.38 -3.70 32.30
N ALA A 112 0.96 -3.67 32.36
CA ALA A 112 1.73 -4.31 33.45
C ALA A 112 2.25 -3.34 34.55
N ARG A 113 1.62 -2.18 34.75
CA ARG A 113 1.97 -1.28 35.87
C ARG A 113 0.73 -0.56 36.39
N ARG A 114 -0.05 -1.25 37.23
CA ARG A 114 -0.87 -0.67 38.33
C ARG A 114 -1.73 -1.77 38.95
N GLU A 115 -1.10 -2.73 39.62
CA GLU A 115 -1.80 -3.56 40.62
C GLU A 115 -0.74 -4.14 41.56
N GLY A 116 -0.40 -3.34 42.57
CA GLY A 116 0.64 -3.67 43.55
C GLY A 116 0.82 -2.56 44.58
N ALA A 117 -0.27 -1.90 44.96
CA ALA A 117 -0.27 -0.93 46.05
C ALA A 117 -1.67 -0.85 46.64
N SER A 118 -2.09 -1.89 47.38
CA SER A 118 -3.22 -1.84 48.31
C SER A 118 -3.29 -3.13 49.14
N ARG A 119 -2.67 -3.11 50.33
CA ARG A 119 -2.97 -3.88 51.56
C ARG A 119 -1.87 -3.46 52.56
N GLY A 120 -2.07 -2.58 53.53
CA GLY A 120 -3.31 -2.17 54.19
C GLY A 120 -3.52 -3.03 55.43
N LEU A 121 -3.06 -2.49 56.58
CA LEU A 121 -3.20 -2.91 57.98
C LEU A 121 -2.17 -3.93 58.51
#